data_AF-A0A920EAW2-F1
#
_entry.id   AF-A0A920EAW2-F1
#
_cell.length_a   1.000
_cell.length_b   1.000
_cell.length_c   1.000
_cell.angle_alpha   90.00
_cell.angle_beta   90.00
_cell.angle_gamma   90.00
#
_symmetry.space_group_name_H-M   'P 1'
#
loop_
_entity.id
_entity.type
_entity.pdbx_description
1 polymer ?
#
loop_
_entity_poly.entity_id
_entity_poly.type
_entity_poly.pdbx_seq_one_letter_code
_entity_poly.pdbx_strand_id
1 'polypeptide(L)'
;MIGVTSLDLVAYPIRHCQKLIVAAVDARRDEIFHANYRQVPGGIQRISEPAVISPEDLSAELLASNDEVQLVGDGAIRYADHFKDLKG
;
A
#
# COMPACT_ATOMS: atom_id res chain seq x y z
N MET A 1 1.73 20.24 -16.95
CA MET A 1 1.66 19.82 -15.52
C MET A 1 1.65 18.30 -15.50
N ILE A 2 2.42 17.65 -14.62
CA ILE A 2 2.36 16.20 -14.39
C ILE A 2 1.78 16.01 -13.00
N GLY A 3 0.62 15.34 -12.90
CA GLY A 3 0.00 15.03 -11.62
C GLY A 3 0.71 13.84 -10.96
N VAL A 4 0.94 13.92 -9.65
CA VAL A 4 1.50 12.83 -8.83
C VAL A 4 0.57 12.65 -7.63
N THR A 5 0.17 11.42 -7.32
CA THR A 5 -0.67 11.17 -6.14
C THR A 5 0.19 11.12 -4.88
N SER A 6 -0.37 11.50 -3.73
CA SER A 6 0.27 11.34 -2.43
C SER A 6 0.69 9.89 -2.18
N LEU A 7 -0.04 8.90 -2.72
CA LEU A 7 0.33 7.48 -2.62
C LEU A 7 1.68 7.18 -3.29
N ASP A 8 1.97 7.81 -4.43
CA ASP A 8 3.25 7.65 -5.12
C ASP A 8 4.40 8.21 -4.25
N LEU A 9 4.16 9.34 -3.61
CA LEU A 9 5.12 10.00 -2.72
C LEU A 9 5.36 9.20 -1.43
N VAL A 10 4.34 8.52 -0.92
CA VAL A 10 4.45 7.64 0.27
C VAL A 10 5.18 6.34 -0.07
N ALA A 11 4.97 5.78 -1.26
CA ALA A 11 5.63 4.55 -1.69
C ALA A 11 7.11 4.75 -2.08
N TYR A 12 7.43 5.87 -2.75
CA TYR A 12 8.75 6.07 -3.38
C TYR A 12 9.97 6.00 -2.43
N PRO A 13 9.93 6.47 -1.17
CA PRO A 13 11.06 6.35 -0.25
C PRO A 13 11.57 4.92 -0.09
N ILE A 14 10.68 3.92 -0.16
CA ILE A 14 11.02 2.50 -0.04
C ILE A 14 11.15 1.79 -1.39
N ARG A 15 11.41 2.52 -2.48
CA ARG A 15 11.52 1.99 -3.85
C ARG A 15 12.55 0.87 -4.08
N HIS A 16 13.40 0.60 -3.11
CA HIS A 16 14.39 -0.48 -3.15
C HIS A 16 13.85 -1.79 -2.56
N CYS A 17 12.63 -1.79 -2.02
CA CYS A 17 11.97 -2.97 -1.48
C CYS A 17 11.55 -3.92 -2.62
N GLN A 18 11.89 -5.21 -2.47
CA GLN A 18 11.52 -6.26 -3.44
C GLN A 18 10.12 -6.83 -3.21
N LYS A 19 9.50 -6.53 -2.06
CA LYS A 19 8.16 -6.96 -1.69
C LYS A 19 7.09 -6.18 -2.48
N LEU A 20 5.84 -6.65 -2.42
CA LEU A 20 4.72 -5.83 -2.87
C LEU A 20 4.62 -4.62 -1.94
N ILE A 21 4.77 -3.42 -2.47
CA ILE A 21 4.63 -2.19 -1.69
C ILE A 21 3.17 -1.76 -1.74
N VAL A 22 2.55 -1.58 -0.59
CA VAL A 22 1.17 -1.07 -0.48
C VAL A 22 1.23 0.27 0.24
N ALA A 23 1.00 1.35 -0.51
CA ALA A 23 0.79 2.66 0.11
C ALA A 23 -0.61 2.67 0.71
N ALA A 24 -0.72 3.05 1.99
CA ALA A 24 -1.95 3.09 2.74
C ALA A 24 -2.03 4.39 3.55
N VAL A 25 -2.96 5.27 3.16
CA VAL A 25 -3.20 6.56 3.80
C VAL A 25 -4.57 6.56 4.47
N ASP A 26 -4.67 7.04 5.71
CA ASP A 26 -5.93 7.08 6.46
C ASP A 26 -6.97 7.97 5.74
N ALA A 27 -8.04 7.35 5.23
CA ALA A 27 -9.15 8.05 4.59
C ALA A 27 -10.22 8.53 5.59
N ARG A 28 -10.03 8.23 6.89
CA ARG A 28 -11.02 8.35 7.97
C ARG A 28 -12.18 7.36 7.77
N ARG A 29 -13.15 7.37 8.69
CA ARG A 29 -14.38 6.55 8.64
C ARG A 29 -14.11 5.06 8.39
N ASP A 30 -13.04 4.54 8.98
CA ASP A 30 -12.60 3.15 8.83
C ASP A 30 -12.33 2.75 7.37
N GLU A 31 -11.81 3.70 6.59
CA GLU A 31 -11.38 3.52 5.21
C GLU A 31 -9.90 3.91 5.02
N ILE A 32 -9.28 3.35 3.99
CA ILE A 32 -7.89 3.59 3.60
C ILE A 32 -7.85 3.92 2.10
N PHE A 33 -7.17 5.02 1.76
CA PHE A 33 -6.72 5.22 0.38
C PHE A 33 -5.49 4.36 0.13
N HIS A 34 -5.53 3.53 -0.91
CA HIS A 34 -4.44 2.61 -1.20
C HIS A 34 -4.08 2.52 -2.68
N ALA A 35 -2.84 2.12 -2.93
CA ALA A 35 -2.37 1.66 -4.23
C ALA A 35 -1.18 0.70 -4.06
N ASN A 36 -1.03 -0.21 -5.01
CA ASN A 36 -0.01 -1.24 -5.02
C ASN A 36 1.13 -0.86 -5.97
N TYR A 37 2.35 -1.16 -5.56
CA TYR A 37 3.57 -0.83 -6.29
C TYR A 37 4.54 -2.01 -6.32
N ARG A 38 5.30 -2.11 -7.40
CA ARG A 38 6.41 -3.06 -7.55
C ARG A 38 7.68 -2.34 -7.95
N GLN A 39 8.80 -2.86 -7.48
CA GLN A 39 10.11 -2.40 -7.92
C GLN A 39 10.29 -2.67 -9.41
N VAL A 40 10.86 -1.68 -10.10
CA VAL A 40 11.30 -1.76 -11.50
C VAL A 40 12.68 -1.13 -11.62
N PRO A 41 13.44 -1.39 -12.70
CA PRO A 41 14.65 -0.63 -12.97
C PRO A 41 14.36 0.87 -12.95
N GLY A 42 15.02 1.61 -12.05
CA GLY A 42 14.81 3.06 -11.89
C GLY A 42 13.83 3.47 -10.78
N GLY A 43 13.20 2.54 -10.05
CA GLY A 43 12.40 2.86 -8.87
C GLY A 43 11.23 1.90 -8.67
N ILE A 44 10.01 2.44 -8.63
CA ILE A 44 8.77 1.67 -8.47
C ILE A 44 7.76 2.08 -9.53
N GLN A 45 6.92 1.13 -9.91
CA GLN A 45 5.77 1.33 -10.77
C GLN A 45 4.49 1.03 -9.98
N ARG A 46 3.49 1.89 -10.12
CA ARG A 46 2.15 1.64 -9.63
C ARG A 46 1.48 0.58 -10.50
N ILE A 47 0.97 -0.48 -9.88
CA ILE A 47 0.35 -1.63 -10.57
C ILE A 47 -1.16 -1.78 -10.28
N SER A 48 -1.73 -0.87 -9.48
CA SER A 48 -3.17 -0.74 -9.28
C SER A 48 -3.58 0.72 -9.38
N GLU A 49 -4.82 1.00 -9.79
CA GLU A 49 -5.33 2.36 -9.64
C GLU A 49 -5.50 2.72 -8.16
N PRO A 50 -5.34 3.99 -7.78
CA PRO A 50 -5.71 4.47 -6.45
C PRO A 50 -7.17 4.16 -6.15
N ALA A 51 -7.43 3.53 -5.01
CA ALA A 51 -8.77 3.16 -4.57
C ALA A 51 -8.96 3.46 -3.07
N VAL A 52 -10.21 3.37 -2.62
CA VAL A 52 -10.59 3.44 -1.20
C VAL A 52 -11.25 2.12 -0.80
N ILE A 53 -10.89 1.59 0.36
CA ILE A 53 -11.34 0.29 0.84
C ILE A 53 -11.27 0.25 2.37
N SER A 54 -12.01 -0.67 3.01
CA SER A 54 -11.85 -0.93 4.44
C SER A 54 -10.51 -1.61 4.75
N PRO A 55 -9.91 -1.40 5.93
CA PRO A 55 -8.71 -2.13 6.36
C PRO A 55 -8.92 -3.65 6.39
N GLU A 56 -10.11 -4.12 6.74
CA GLU A 56 -10.49 -5.53 6.78
C GLU A 56 -10.44 -6.15 5.38
N ASP A 57 -11.12 -5.53 4.41
CA ASP A 57 -11.17 -6.04 3.04
C ASP A 57 -9.79 -5.98 2.38
N LEU A 58 -9.02 -4.90 2.60
CA LEU A 58 -7.64 -4.82 2.09
C LEU A 58 -6.76 -5.93 2.66
N SER A 59 -6.87 -6.22 3.96
CA SER A 59 -6.13 -7.32 4.58
C SER A 59 -6.50 -8.66 3.95
N ALA A 60 -7.79 -8.91 3.73
CA ALA A 60 -8.26 -10.13 3.08
C ALA A 60 -7.74 -10.27 1.64
N GLU A 61 -7.74 -9.19 0.85
CA GLU A 61 -7.18 -9.19 -0.51
C GLU A 61 -5.67 -9.50 -0.52
N LEU A 62 -4.92 -8.89 0.40
CA LEU A 62 -3.47 -9.10 0.51
C LEU A 62 -3.10 -10.49 1.03
N LEU A 63 -3.90 -11.07 1.94
CA LEU A 63 -3.74 -12.46 2.35
C LEU A 63 -4.00 -13.43 1.20
N ALA A 64 -4.97 -13.13 0.34
CA ALA A 64 -5.32 -13.96 -0.80
C ALA A 64 -4.26 -13.93 -1.93
N SER A 65 -3.51 -12.84 -2.08
CA SER A 65 -2.46 -12.73 -3.12
C SER A 65 -1.22 -13.60 -2.84
N ASN A 66 -1.01 -14.01 -1.58
CA ASN A 66 0.18 -14.74 -1.11
C ASN A 66 1.52 -14.05 -1.44
N ASP A 67 1.49 -12.73 -1.63
CA ASP A 67 2.69 -11.91 -1.77
C ASP A 67 3.31 -11.63 -0.40
N GLU A 68 4.64 -11.45 -0.36
CA GLU A 68 5.26 -10.72 0.75
C GLU A 68 4.95 -9.23 0.58
N VAL A 69 4.45 -8.57 1.62
CA VAL A 69 3.91 -7.23 1.55
C VAL A 69 4.64 -6.29 2.49
N GLN A 70 5.00 -5.11 1.98
CA GLN A 70 5.46 -3.98 2.77
C GLN A 70 4.42 -2.85 2.71
N LEU A 71 3.66 -2.66 3.80
CA LEU A 71 2.76 -1.51 3.93
C LEU A 71 3.53 -0.26 4.36
N VAL A 72 3.13 0.90 3.83
CA VAL A 72 3.68 2.22 4.17
C VAL A 72 2.61 3.31 4.21
N GLY A 73 2.77 4.29 5.08
CA GLY A 73 1.84 5.40 5.28
C GLY A 73 1.15 5.38 6.64
N ASP A 74 0.40 6.43 6.96
CA ASP A 74 -0.27 6.59 8.25
C ASP A 74 -1.47 5.64 8.42
N GLY A 75 -2.13 5.23 7.32
CA GLY A 75 -3.15 4.20 7.33
C GLY A 75 -2.60 2.84 7.76
N ALA A 76 -1.40 2.48 7.30
CA ALA A 76 -0.73 1.25 7.73
C ALA A 76 -0.45 1.23 9.25
N ILE A 77 -0.11 2.38 9.83
CA ILE A 77 0.15 2.52 11.27
C ILE A 77 -1.16 2.51 12.06
N ARG A 78 -2.15 3.29 11.62
CA ARG A 78 -3.43 3.45 12.30
C ARG A 78 -4.20 2.12 12.40
N TYR A 79 -4.16 1.31 11.35
CA TYR A 79 -4.92 0.07 11.25
C TYR A 79 -4.02 -1.18 11.36
N ALA A 80 -2.84 -1.06 11.99
CA ALA A 80 -1.82 -2.13 12.05
C ALA A 80 -2.36 -3.49 12.52
N ASP A 81 -3.33 -3.51 13.45
CA ASP A 81 -3.94 -4.74 13.96
C ASP A 81 -4.64 -5.59 12.87
N HIS A 82 -5.13 -4.97 11.79
CA HIS A 82 -5.74 -5.67 10.66
C HIS A 82 -4.70 -6.37 9.78
N PHE A 83 -3.44 -5.93 9.83
CA PHE A 83 -2.37 -6.38 8.92
C PHE A 83 -1.35 -7.30 9.60
N LYS A 84 -1.54 -7.64 10.88
CA LYS A 84 -0.60 -8.44 11.68
C LYS A 84 -0.30 -9.83 11.12
N ASP A 85 -1.24 -10.40 10.35
CA ASP A 85 -1.15 -11.75 9.81
C ASP A 85 -0.51 -11.77 8.40
N LEU A 86 -0.18 -10.60 7.84
CA LEU A 86 0.53 -10.50 6.57
C LEU A 86 2.00 -10.90 6.70
N LYS A 87 2.55 -11.49 5.64
CA LYS A 87 3.97 -11.82 5.56
C LYS A 87 4.77 -10.55 5.26
N GLY A 88 5.43 -10.04 6.31
CA GLY A 88 6.23 -8.80 6.30
C GLY A 88 7.72 -9.00 6.13
#